data_AF-A0A9C9F6I8-F1
#
_entry.id   AF-A0A9C9F6I8-F1
#
_cell.length_a   1.000
_cell.length_b   1.000
_cell.length_c   1.000
_cell.angle_alpha   90.00
_cell.angle_beta   90.00
_cell.angle_gamma   90.00
#
_symmetry.space_group_name_H-M   'P 1'
#
loop_
_entity.id
_entity.type
_entity.pdbx_description
1 polymer ?
#
loop_
_entity_poly.entity_id
_entity_poly.type
_entity_poly.pdbx_seq_one_letter_code
_entity_poly.pdbx_strand_id
1 'polypeptide(L)'
;MNENIRYKGRVFHVQTEERGKERPVLVCTLFYRGMILCEERLEYQGIINSDRFQEQVNQLSKDIHKQMIENLRKGLYDEKIDAFPMSEGVPEEATSLTADEDALEYLFRSYLLPSLIRNLKVDLPEHEVLAISEKIPFLKGSSKKERYLSLCAEIYSRVKDRCDIETFKSLVKKWSTGIRFHVDAPPDRFP
;
A
#
# COMPACT_ATOMS: atom_id res chain seq x y z
N MET A 1 -9.86 15.81 4.48
CA MET A 1 -8.66 16.66 4.68
C MET A 1 -7.50 15.75 4.91
N ASN A 2 -6.38 15.95 4.20
CA ASN A 2 -5.22 15.08 4.27
C ASN A 2 -4.00 15.96 4.54
N GLU A 3 -3.27 15.70 5.62
CA GLU A 3 -2.09 16.49 6.00
C GLU A 3 -0.97 15.59 6.55
N ASN A 4 0.25 15.85 6.10
CA ASN A 4 1.46 15.16 6.56
C ASN A 4 2.14 15.93 7.68
N ILE A 5 2.30 15.31 8.83
CA ILE A 5 2.87 15.91 10.03
C ILE A 5 4.20 15.24 10.36
N ARG A 6 5.25 16.03 10.54
CA ARG A 6 6.54 15.55 11.07
C ARG A 6 6.53 15.64 12.59
N TYR A 7 6.83 14.55 13.28
CA TYR A 7 6.93 14.48 14.73
C TYR A 7 7.97 13.42 15.13
N LYS A 8 8.87 13.73 16.08
CA LYS A 8 9.99 12.86 16.50
C LYS A 8 10.79 12.22 15.35
N GLY A 9 11.06 12.98 14.29
CA GLY A 9 11.81 12.51 13.10
C GLY A 9 11.05 11.53 12.21
N ARG A 10 9.76 11.28 12.49
CA ARG A 10 8.86 10.42 11.72
C ARG A 10 7.81 11.26 11.01
N VAL A 11 7.28 10.76 9.90
CA VAL A 11 6.16 11.37 9.15
C VAL A 11 4.89 10.59 9.48
N PHE A 12 3.83 11.33 9.80
CA PHE A 12 2.49 10.81 10.09
C PHE A 12 1.50 11.42 9.11
N HIS A 13 0.48 10.66 8.74
CA HIS A 13 -0.62 11.17 7.92
C HIS A 13 -1.85 11.36 8.77
N VAL A 14 -2.48 12.52 8.67
CA VAL A 14 -3.79 12.77 9.27
C VAL A 14 -4.80 12.89 8.15
N GLN A 15 -5.78 12.00 8.14
CA GLN A 15 -6.89 12.01 7.19
C GLN A 15 -8.19 12.27 7.94
N THR A 16 -9.01 13.18 7.43
CA THR A 16 -10.35 13.45 7.96
C THR A 16 -11.38 13.27 6.85
N GLU A 17 -12.29 12.33 7.03
CA GLU A 17 -13.37 12.00 6.10
C GLU A 17 -14.73 12.38 6.68
N GLU A 18 -15.63 12.87 5.81
CA GLU A 18 -17.03 13.14 6.13
C GLU A 18 -17.90 12.09 5.45
N ARG A 19 -18.78 11.43 6.20
CA ARG A 19 -19.56 10.27 5.73
C ARG A 19 -20.94 10.62 5.16
N GLY A 20 -21.26 11.91 5.02
CA GLY A 20 -22.48 12.39 4.42
C GLY A 20 -23.66 12.47 5.39
N LYS A 21 -24.79 13.02 4.92
CA LYS A 21 -26.02 13.14 5.72
C LYS A 21 -26.67 11.80 6.06
N GLU A 22 -26.46 10.77 5.24
CA GLU A 22 -26.94 9.41 5.50
C GLU A 22 -26.24 8.78 6.72
N ARG A 23 -24.97 9.15 6.94
CA ARG A 23 -24.18 8.72 8.07
C ARG A 23 -23.39 9.93 8.62
N PRO A 24 -24.00 10.75 9.48
CA PRO A 24 -23.49 12.06 9.90
C PRO A 24 -22.35 11.92 10.92
N VAL A 25 -21.22 11.38 10.45
CA VAL A 25 -20.03 11.15 11.25
C VAL A 25 -18.78 11.62 10.50
N LEU A 26 -17.96 12.40 11.21
CA LEU A 26 -16.61 12.76 10.80
C LEU A 26 -15.68 11.71 11.37
N VAL A 27 -14.76 11.21 10.55
CA VAL A 27 -13.75 10.24 10.96
C VAL A 27 -12.39 10.86 10.73
N CYS A 28 -11.60 11.01 11.80
CA CYS A 28 -10.23 11.50 11.74
C CYS A 28 -9.28 10.35 12.09
N THR A 29 -8.40 10.00 11.17
CA THR A 29 -7.51 8.84 11.29
C THR A 29 -6.07 9.31 11.22
N LEU A 30 -5.29 8.91 12.22
CA LEU A 30 -3.85 9.11 12.27
C LEU A 30 -3.15 7.84 11.81
N PHE A 31 -2.37 7.97 10.75
CA PHE A 31 -1.57 6.89 10.20
C PHE A 31 -0.08 7.08 10.47
N TYR A 32 0.60 5.95 10.58
CA TYR A 32 2.05 5.86 10.55
C TYR A 32 2.44 4.68 9.66
N ARG A 33 3.13 4.95 8.54
CA ARG A 33 3.54 3.93 7.55
C ARG A 33 2.40 3.00 7.12
N GLY A 34 1.25 3.58 6.77
CA GLY A 34 0.06 2.83 6.36
C GLY A 34 -0.68 2.11 7.50
N MET A 35 -0.18 2.14 8.74
CA MET A 35 -0.87 1.58 9.90
C MET A 35 -1.70 2.64 10.61
N ILE A 36 -2.92 2.28 11.04
CA ILE A 36 -3.77 3.16 11.86
C ILE A 36 -3.26 3.16 13.29
N LEU A 37 -2.79 4.31 13.77
CA LEU A 37 -2.42 4.49 15.18
C LEU A 37 -3.62 4.85 16.05
N CYS A 38 -4.49 5.69 15.50
CA CYS A 38 -5.68 6.20 16.17
C CYS A 38 -6.74 6.56 15.14
N GLU A 39 -7.99 6.36 15.51
CA GLU A 39 -9.15 6.82 14.78
C GLU A 39 -10.09 7.49 15.79
N GLU A 40 -10.46 8.73 15.52
CA GLU A 40 -11.46 9.48 16.27
C GLU A 40 -12.70 9.68 15.42
N ARG A 41 -13.87 9.54 16.03
CA ARG A 41 -15.16 9.70 15.37
C ARG A 41 -15.96 10.78 16.08
N LEU A 42 -16.54 11.68 15.29
CA LEU A 42 -17.40 12.74 15.79
C LEU A 42 -18.72 12.71 15.05
N GLU A 43 -19.79 12.38 15.77
CA GLU A 43 -21.14 12.42 15.23
C GLU A 43 -21.69 13.85 15.24
N TYR A 44 -22.38 14.24 14.17
CA TYR A 44 -22.97 15.56 14.00
C TYR A 44 -24.45 15.50 13.65
N GLN A 45 -25.16 14.48 14.14
CA GLN A 45 -26.61 14.28 13.92
C GLN A 45 -27.44 15.53 14.26
N GLY A 46 -27.05 16.27 15.30
CA GLY A 46 -27.78 17.45 15.77
C GLY A 46 -27.76 18.66 14.83
N ILE A 47 -26.90 18.69 13.81
CA ILE A 47 -26.76 19.86 12.91
C ILE A 47 -27.22 19.59 11.47
N ILE A 48 -27.71 18.38 11.14
CA ILE A 48 -28.10 18.00 9.76
C ILE A 48 -29.20 18.92 9.20
N ASN A 49 -30.12 19.37 10.05
CA ASN A 49 -31.27 20.21 9.67
C ASN A 49 -30.97 21.72 9.76
N SER A 50 -29.72 22.10 10.03
CA SER A 50 -29.31 23.51 10.11
C SER A 50 -29.19 24.12 8.72
N ASP A 51 -29.66 25.36 8.55
CA ASP A 51 -29.45 26.14 7.31
C ASP A 51 -27.95 26.37 7.01
N ARG A 52 -27.09 26.28 8.04
CA ARG A 52 -25.63 26.40 7.94
C ARG A 52 -24.91 25.07 8.04
N PHE A 53 -25.58 23.97 7.72
CA PHE A 53 -25.04 22.61 7.82
C PHE A 53 -23.62 22.48 7.25
N GLN A 54 -23.41 22.93 6.02
CA GLN A 54 -22.12 22.74 5.34
C GLN A 54 -20.99 23.52 6.02
N GLU A 55 -21.27 24.74 6.49
CA GLU A 55 -20.30 25.56 7.22
C GLU A 55 -19.94 24.93 8.56
N GLN A 56 -20.95 24.44 9.29
CA GLN A 56 -20.76 23.78 10.58
C GLN A 56 -19.97 22.48 10.45
N VAL A 57 -20.30 21.62 9.48
CA VAL A 57 -19.57 20.38 9.24
C VAL A 57 -18.13 20.65 8.81
N ASN A 58 -17.90 21.64 7.94
CA ASN A 58 -16.55 22.04 7.55
C ASN A 58 -15.72 22.55 8.75
N GLN A 59 -16.34 23.28 9.67
CA GLN A 59 -15.67 23.74 10.89
C GLN A 59 -15.34 22.56 11.82
N LEU A 60 -16.30 21.67 12.07
CA LEU A 60 -16.07 20.45 12.87
C LEU A 60 -14.99 19.55 12.27
N SER A 61 -14.94 19.44 10.93
CA SER A 61 -13.90 18.69 10.21
C SER A 61 -12.52 19.27 10.45
N LYS A 62 -12.37 20.59 10.44
CA LYS A 62 -11.11 21.28 10.78
C LYS A 62 -10.75 21.10 12.26
N ASP A 63 -11.74 21.18 13.15
CA ASP A 63 -11.52 21.09 14.59
C ASP A 63 -11.04 19.69 14.98
N ILE A 64 -11.70 18.62 14.51
CA ILE A 64 -11.26 17.23 14.78
C ILE A 64 -9.89 16.95 14.15
N HIS A 65 -9.61 17.49 12.96
CA HIS A 65 -8.32 17.35 12.30
C HIS A 65 -7.19 18.01 13.11
N LYS A 66 -7.41 19.27 13.52
CA LYS A 66 -6.46 20.02 14.33
C LYS A 66 -6.22 19.34 15.69
N GLN A 67 -7.28 18.87 16.34
CA GLN A 67 -7.20 18.19 17.62
C GLN A 67 -6.32 16.93 17.54
N MET A 68 -6.46 16.14 16.47
CA MET A 68 -5.61 14.96 16.23
C MET A 68 -4.12 15.35 16.11
N ILE A 69 -3.82 16.43 15.37
CA ILE A 69 -2.45 16.94 15.24
C ILE A 69 -1.90 17.42 16.59
N GLU A 70 -2.71 18.12 17.38
CA GLU A 70 -2.31 18.58 18.72
C GLU A 70 -2.06 17.40 19.67
N ASN A 71 -2.89 16.37 19.63
CA ASN A 71 -2.72 15.14 20.41
C ASN A 71 -1.42 14.42 20.04
N LEU A 72 -1.11 14.33 18.74
CA LEU A 72 0.16 13.80 18.25
C LEU A 72 1.35 14.60 18.79
N ARG A 73 1.30 15.94 18.69
CA ARG A 73 2.38 16.82 19.15
C ARG A 73 2.58 16.81 20.67
N LYS A 74 1.52 16.55 21.44
CA LYS A 74 1.54 16.37 22.89
C LYS A 74 2.07 14.99 23.32
N GLY A 75 2.29 14.08 22.36
CA GLY A 75 2.82 12.74 22.62
C GLY A 75 1.80 11.74 23.15
N LEU A 76 0.49 11.99 22.98
CA LEU A 76 -0.56 11.07 23.45
C LEU A 76 -0.50 9.70 22.78
N TYR A 77 0.18 9.60 21.63
CA TYR A 77 0.35 8.36 20.88
C TYR A 77 1.76 7.79 20.97
N ASP A 78 2.64 8.37 21.79
CA ASP A 78 4.05 7.99 21.88
C ASP A 78 4.23 6.49 22.23
N GLU A 79 3.47 5.98 23.20
CA GLU A 79 3.52 4.57 23.58
C GLU A 79 3.19 3.63 22.41
N LYS A 80 2.20 3.99 21.59
CA LYS A 80 1.86 3.25 20.38
C LYS A 80 2.94 3.38 19.31
N ILE A 81 3.49 4.59 19.14
CA ILE A 81 4.56 4.88 18.16
C ILE A 81 5.84 4.10 18.48
N ASP A 82 6.19 3.98 19.76
CA ASP A 82 7.39 3.30 20.24
C ASP A 82 7.22 1.77 20.23
N ALA A 83 5.99 1.27 20.34
CA ALA A 83 5.68 -0.15 20.14
C ALA A 83 5.90 -0.63 18.70
N PHE A 84 6.02 0.28 17.72
CA PHE A 84 6.43 -0.06 16.35
C PHE A 84 7.96 0.02 16.23
N PRO A 85 8.68 -1.12 16.16
CA PRO A 85 10.13 -1.09 16.00
C PRO A 85 10.50 -0.42 14.67
N MET A 86 11.53 0.43 14.72
CA MET A 86 12.22 0.97 13.55
C MET A 86 12.84 -0.18 12.75
N SER A 87 12.06 -0.82 11.88
CA SER A 87 12.65 -1.46 10.70
C SER A 87 12.85 -0.36 9.68
N GLU A 88 14.10 0.03 9.45
CA GLU A 88 14.45 0.92 8.35
C GLU A 88 13.95 0.33 7.03
N GLY A 89 13.32 1.16 6.20
CA GLY A 89 12.70 0.70 4.95
C GLY A 89 11.51 1.57 4.51
N VAL A 90 11.86 2.71 3.90
CA VAL A 90 11.15 3.49 2.86
C VAL A 90 9.73 4.04 3.15
N PRO A 91 9.42 5.32 2.81
CA PRO A 91 8.10 5.92 3.04
C PRO A 91 7.12 5.47 1.96
N GLU A 92 6.07 4.75 2.37
CA GLU A 92 4.97 4.34 1.49
C GLU A 92 3.77 5.25 1.80
N GLU A 93 3.70 6.38 1.11
CA GLU A 93 2.50 7.22 1.12
C GLU A 93 2.32 7.90 -0.23
N ALA A 94 1.76 7.11 -1.13
CA ALA A 94 0.78 7.47 -2.14
C ALA A 94 0.91 6.40 -3.20
N THR A 95 0.09 5.32 -3.13
CA THR A 95 -0.37 4.62 -4.34
C THR A 95 -1.11 3.31 -4.12
N SER A 96 -2.42 3.35 -4.27
CA SER A 96 -3.20 2.13 -4.53
C SER A 96 -3.09 1.64 -5.98
N LEU A 97 -2.29 2.30 -6.84
CA LEU A 97 -2.00 1.87 -8.22
C LEU A 97 -0.51 1.57 -8.44
N THR A 98 0.39 2.43 -7.97
CA THR A 98 1.85 2.21 -8.00
C THR A 98 2.44 1.40 -6.84
N ALA A 99 1.77 1.13 -5.70
CA ALA A 99 2.36 0.27 -4.66
C ALA A 99 2.45 -1.18 -5.14
N ASP A 100 1.47 -1.64 -5.92
CA ASP A 100 1.56 -2.92 -6.61
C ASP A 100 2.61 -2.91 -7.73
N GLU A 101 2.81 -1.78 -8.40
CA GLU A 101 3.81 -1.63 -9.46
C GLU A 101 5.24 -1.59 -8.90
N ASP A 102 5.46 -0.85 -7.82
CA ASP A 102 6.72 -0.76 -7.09
C ASP A 102 7.05 -2.10 -6.41
N ALA A 103 6.04 -2.77 -5.84
CA ALA A 103 6.20 -4.12 -5.31
C ALA A 103 6.57 -5.14 -6.40
N LEU A 104 6.01 -5.02 -7.62
CA LEU A 104 6.34 -5.88 -8.74
C LEU A 104 7.72 -5.57 -9.32
N GLU A 105 8.10 -4.31 -9.42
CA GLU A 105 9.44 -3.90 -9.85
C GLU A 105 10.50 -4.36 -8.85
N TYR A 106 10.26 -4.14 -7.56
CA TYR A 106 11.14 -4.62 -6.50
C TYR A 106 11.26 -6.14 -6.54
N LEU A 107 10.15 -6.85 -6.68
CA LEU A 107 10.14 -8.31 -6.78
C LEU A 107 10.86 -8.79 -8.04
N PHE A 108 10.71 -8.10 -9.16
CA PHE A 108 11.43 -8.39 -10.39
C PHE A 108 12.95 -8.24 -10.20
N ARG A 109 13.41 -7.08 -9.74
CA ARG A 109 14.85 -6.77 -9.59
C ARG A 109 15.51 -7.56 -8.47
N SER A 110 14.86 -7.68 -7.33
CA SER A 110 15.44 -8.27 -6.11
C SER A 110 15.30 -9.79 -6.04
N TYR A 111 14.31 -10.38 -6.73
CA TYR A 111 14.02 -11.81 -6.62
C TYR A 111 13.98 -12.55 -7.97
N LEU A 112 13.21 -12.07 -8.95
CA LEU A 112 13.04 -12.79 -10.23
C LEU A 112 14.32 -12.77 -11.08
N LEU A 113 14.91 -11.60 -11.29
CA LEU A 113 16.13 -11.40 -12.07
C LEU A 113 17.30 -12.27 -11.55
N PRO A 114 17.68 -12.20 -10.26
CA PRO A 114 18.71 -13.09 -9.72
C PRO A 114 18.31 -14.57 -9.72
N SER A 115 17.01 -14.90 -9.65
CA SER A 115 16.55 -16.28 -9.79
C SER A 115 16.70 -16.81 -11.22
N LEU A 116 16.48 -16.00 -12.24
CA LEU A 116 16.70 -16.35 -13.65
C LEU A 116 18.18 -16.65 -13.88
N ILE A 117 19.06 -15.78 -13.41
CA ILE A 117 20.52 -15.97 -13.53
C ILE A 117 20.96 -17.24 -12.78
N ARG A 118 20.47 -17.45 -11.56
CA ARG A 118 20.88 -18.59 -10.72
C ARG A 118 20.37 -19.94 -11.22
N ASN A 119 19.12 -20.00 -11.69
CA ASN A 119 18.47 -21.27 -12.05
C ASN A 119 18.54 -21.57 -13.55
N LEU A 120 18.44 -20.56 -14.41
CA LEU A 120 18.45 -20.72 -15.87
C LEU A 120 19.80 -20.36 -16.50
N LYS A 121 20.72 -19.73 -15.76
CA LYS A 121 21.95 -19.11 -16.30
C LYS A 121 21.66 -18.13 -17.46
N VAL A 122 20.44 -17.56 -17.46
CA VAL A 122 20.04 -16.54 -18.42
C VAL A 122 20.42 -15.19 -17.83
N ASP A 123 21.41 -14.56 -18.45
CA ASP A 123 21.76 -13.18 -18.20
C ASP A 123 20.85 -12.28 -19.07
N LEU A 124 19.98 -11.51 -18.42
CA LEU A 124 19.21 -10.48 -19.11
C LEU A 124 20.05 -9.21 -19.14
N PRO A 125 20.40 -8.69 -20.33
CA PRO A 125 21.14 -7.44 -20.43
C PRO A 125 20.28 -6.28 -19.91
N GLU A 126 20.95 -5.21 -19.47
CA GLU A 126 20.30 -4.06 -18.82
C GLU A 126 19.15 -3.46 -19.64
N HIS A 127 19.28 -3.41 -20.97
CA HIS A 127 18.21 -2.92 -21.85
C HIS A 127 16.94 -3.78 -21.78
N GLU A 128 17.06 -5.09 -21.60
CA GLU A 128 15.89 -5.98 -21.44
C GLU A 128 15.26 -5.80 -20.06
N VAL A 129 16.07 -5.59 -19.02
CA VAL A 129 15.58 -5.31 -17.66
C VAL A 129 14.81 -3.99 -17.62
N LEU A 130 15.35 -2.94 -18.25
CA LEU A 130 14.67 -1.64 -18.36
C LEU A 130 13.37 -1.75 -19.16
N ALA A 131 13.39 -2.44 -20.29
CA ALA A 131 12.20 -2.64 -21.12
C ALA A 131 11.10 -3.47 -20.42
N ILE A 132 11.46 -4.33 -19.46
CA ILE A 132 10.49 -5.02 -18.61
C ILE A 132 9.95 -4.06 -17.55
N SER A 133 10.82 -3.33 -16.84
CA SER A 133 10.44 -2.31 -15.85
C SER A 133 9.48 -1.26 -16.44
N GLU A 134 9.76 -0.71 -17.62
CA GLU A 134 8.89 0.27 -18.29
C GLU A 134 7.50 -0.28 -18.60
N LYS A 135 7.37 -1.60 -18.76
CA LYS A 135 6.09 -2.27 -19.03
C LYS A 135 5.32 -2.65 -17.78
N ILE A 136 5.96 -2.72 -16.61
CA ILE A 136 5.31 -3.03 -15.31
C ILE A 136 4.04 -2.21 -15.07
N PRO A 137 4.01 -0.87 -15.25
CA PRO A 137 2.79 -0.07 -15.03
C PRO A 137 1.67 -0.35 -16.04
N PHE A 138 1.99 -0.92 -17.20
CA PHE A 138 1.03 -1.25 -18.25
C PHE A 138 0.60 -2.72 -18.24
N LEU A 139 1.02 -3.50 -17.24
CA LEU A 139 0.64 -4.91 -17.13
C LEU A 139 -0.87 -5.04 -16.88
N LYS A 140 -1.50 -5.93 -17.66
CA LYS A 140 -2.92 -6.25 -17.53
C LYS A 140 -3.17 -7.03 -16.23
N GLY A 141 -4.25 -6.70 -15.53
CA GLY A 141 -4.68 -7.44 -14.35
C GLY A 141 -5.30 -6.52 -13.31
N SER A 142 -6.43 -6.96 -12.75
CA SER A 142 -7.15 -6.22 -11.70
C SER A 142 -6.67 -6.60 -10.30
N SER A 143 -5.94 -7.72 -10.18
CA SER A 143 -5.37 -8.23 -8.93
C SER A 143 -3.85 -8.40 -8.99
N LYS A 144 -3.20 -8.36 -7.82
CA LYS A 144 -1.75 -8.57 -7.67
C LYS A 144 -1.24 -9.88 -8.29
N LYS A 145 -2.06 -10.94 -8.21
CA LYS A 145 -1.76 -12.24 -8.82
C LYS A 145 -1.82 -12.19 -10.34
N GLU A 146 -2.81 -11.51 -10.92
CA GLU A 146 -2.91 -11.33 -12.38
C GLU A 146 -1.76 -10.48 -12.92
N ARG A 147 -1.46 -9.35 -12.26
CA ARG A 147 -0.34 -8.49 -12.64
C ARG A 147 1.00 -9.25 -12.56
N TYR A 148 1.20 -10.08 -11.53
CA TYR A 148 2.37 -10.97 -11.42
C TYR A 148 2.45 -12.00 -12.55
N LEU A 149 1.33 -12.62 -12.94
CA LEU A 149 1.30 -13.55 -14.06
C LEU A 149 1.63 -12.85 -15.38
N SER A 150 1.14 -11.62 -15.58
CA SER A 150 1.49 -10.80 -16.74
C SER A 150 2.97 -10.42 -16.77
N LEU A 151 3.56 -10.09 -15.62
CA LEU A 151 5.00 -9.87 -15.51
C LEU A 151 5.80 -11.13 -15.91
N CYS A 152 5.40 -12.30 -15.40
CA CYS A 152 6.03 -13.57 -15.78
C CYS A 152 5.92 -13.85 -17.28
N ALA A 153 4.79 -13.51 -17.90
CA ALA A 153 4.60 -13.66 -19.34
C ALA A 153 5.50 -12.72 -20.15
N GLU A 154 5.68 -11.47 -19.72
CA GLU A 154 6.60 -10.52 -20.37
C GLU A 154 8.05 -11.00 -20.25
N ILE A 155 8.47 -11.43 -19.07
CA ILE A 155 9.80 -12.03 -18.85
C ILE A 155 9.99 -13.23 -19.78
N TYR A 156 9.02 -14.15 -19.82
CA TYR A 156 9.07 -15.32 -20.68
C TYR A 156 9.23 -14.94 -22.16
N SER A 157 8.50 -13.93 -22.64
CA SER A 157 8.60 -13.46 -24.02
C SER A 157 10.01 -13.04 -24.43
N ARG A 158 10.80 -12.52 -23.47
CA ARG A 158 12.21 -12.14 -23.68
C ARG A 158 13.18 -13.30 -23.56
N VAL A 159 12.88 -14.27 -22.70
CA VAL A 159 13.77 -15.42 -22.45
C VAL A 159 13.40 -16.70 -23.19
N LYS A 160 12.27 -16.73 -23.91
CA LYS A 160 11.76 -17.92 -24.64
C LYS A 160 12.77 -18.52 -25.62
N ASP A 161 13.60 -17.68 -26.23
CA ASP A 161 14.64 -18.10 -27.18
C ASP A 161 15.88 -18.66 -26.47
N ARG A 162 15.98 -18.48 -25.14
CA ARG A 162 17.13 -18.87 -24.31
C ARG A 162 16.79 -19.91 -23.23
N CYS A 163 15.52 -20.24 -23.05
CA CYS A 163 15.03 -21.12 -21.99
C CYS A 163 13.85 -21.95 -22.48
N ASP A 164 13.81 -23.22 -22.07
CA ASP A 164 12.66 -24.09 -22.30
C ASP A 164 11.43 -23.69 -21.47
N ILE A 165 10.24 -23.84 -22.06
CA ILE A 165 8.97 -23.46 -21.45
C ILE A 165 8.67 -24.25 -20.16
N GLU A 166 9.07 -25.51 -20.07
CA GLU A 166 8.82 -26.36 -18.90
C GLU A 166 9.69 -25.94 -17.72
N THR A 167 10.95 -25.59 -18.00
CA THR A 167 11.89 -25.10 -16.99
C THR A 167 11.42 -23.75 -16.44
N PHE A 168 10.95 -22.86 -17.32
CA PHE A 168 10.37 -21.57 -16.92
C PHE A 168 9.10 -21.75 -16.08
N LYS A 169 8.17 -22.63 -16.49
CA LYS A 169 6.96 -22.94 -15.71
C LYS A 169 7.27 -23.46 -14.30
N SER A 170 8.29 -24.32 -14.17
CA SER A 170 8.75 -24.83 -12.87
C SER A 170 9.27 -23.70 -11.97
N LEU A 171 9.98 -22.73 -12.54
CA LEU A 171 10.43 -21.52 -11.84
C LEU A 171 9.28 -20.63 -11.41
N VAL A 172 8.33 -20.34 -12.31
CA VAL A 172 7.14 -19.54 -11.99
C VAL A 172 6.33 -20.18 -10.86
N LYS A 173 6.22 -21.52 -10.83
CA LYS A 173 5.58 -22.25 -9.73
C LYS A 173 6.34 -22.07 -8.42
N LYS A 174 7.67 -22.19 -8.42
CA LYS A 174 8.51 -21.94 -7.24
C LYS A 174 8.37 -20.50 -6.74
N TRP A 175 8.43 -19.53 -7.64
CA TRP A 175 8.22 -18.12 -7.30
C TRP A 175 6.83 -17.90 -6.72
N SER A 176 5.78 -18.47 -7.30
CA SER A 176 4.41 -18.35 -6.79
C SER A 176 4.21 -18.99 -5.42
N THR A 177 5.06 -19.94 -5.04
CA THR A 177 5.02 -20.62 -3.73
C THR A 177 5.81 -19.84 -2.67
N GLY A 178 6.91 -19.18 -3.08
CA GLY A 178 7.74 -18.34 -2.22
C GLY A 178 7.17 -16.94 -1.99
N ILE A 179 6.44 -16.41 -2.98
CA ILE A 179 5.67 -15.18 -2.83
C ILE A 179 4.42 -15.55 -2.06
N ARG A 180 4.40 -15.29 -0.74
CA ARG A 180 3.15 -15.25 0.03
C ARG A 180 2.31 -14.11 -0.53
N PHE A 181 1.58 -14.36 -1.61
CA PHE A 181 0.38 -13.61 -1.87
C PHE A 181 -0.50 -13.91 -0.66
N HIS A 182 -0.67 -12.96 0.25
CA HIS A 182 -1.72 -13.03 1.26
C HIS A 182 -3.05 -13.03 0.48
N VAL A 183 -3.42 -14.21 0.01
CA VAL A 183 -4.78 -14.54 -0.38
C VAL A 183 -5.52 -14.62 0.94
N ASP A 184 -6.57 -13.81 1.03
CA ASP A 184 -7.70 -13.93 1.93
C ASP A 184 -7.84 -15.35 2.51
N ALA A 185 -7.41 -15.52 3.75
CA ALA A 185 -7.96 -16.54 4.61
C ALA A 185 -8.97 -15.79 5.49
N PRO A 186 -10.29 -16.08 5.41
CA PRO A 186 -11.19 -15.59 6.44
C PRO A 186 -10.69 -16.11 7.79
N PRO A 187 -10.75 -15.30 8.86
CA PRO A 187 -10.37 -15.79 10.18
C PRO A 187 -11.34 -16.90 10.54
N ASP A 188 -10.83 -18.14 10.51
CA ASP A 188 -11.55 -19.31 10.95
C ASP A 188 -11.94 -19.09 12.41
N ARG A 189 -13.22 -18.86 12.61
CA ARG A 189 -13.84 -18.61 13.91
C ARG A 189 -13.96 -19.97 14.58
N PHE A 190 -12.90 -20.39 15.28
CA PHE A 190 -12.95 -21.58 16.10
C PHE A 190 -13.87 -21.34 17.32
N PRO A 191 -14.81 -22.25 17.62
CA PRO A 191 -15.46 -22.32 18.93
C PRO A 191 -14.54 -22.90 20.01
#